data_AF-A0A075NY16-F1
#
_entry.id   AF-A0A075NY16-F1
#
_cell.length_a   1.000
_cell.length_b   1.000
_cell.length_c   1.000
_cell.angle_alpha   90.00
_cell.angle_beta   90.00
_cell.angle_gamma   90.00
#
_symmetry.space_group_name_H-M   'P 1'
#
loop_
_entity.id
_entity.type
_entity.pdbx_description
1 polymer ?
#
loop_
_entity_poly.entity_id
_entity_poly.type
_entity_poly.pdbx_seq_one_letter_code
_entity_poly.pdbx_strand_id
1 'polypeptide(L)'
;MMGDRVFSKLKYANGLSSSDYEVVENVIKKAHVETDKPPFFKKKYGLRKFPKIQYFFWSLAKVFPRASGFYNRLYRLGNNHDWKVLIKETRSLTDMRSMILGLDPNALLFLVRKPQATILSHIKGVKKKKMSPLPDKVKNRLRIEASNSDYFKTHLSHKKLDAELRDIEYYAINWALYHEKALALKTEFSSASIYFYDEIMENPRKEIEHIFSNLHLEICDEVETYIAQSSGQKSNYLKDAGDQYYSVYRDSSFNKDSWKDELTQKEIDLIDSYCSTMYEKLSELKAQS
;
A
#
# COMPACT_ATOMS: atom_id res chain seq x y z
N MET A 1 12.80 -8.35 -10.41
CA MET A 1 11.53 -9.07 -10.17
C MET A 1 11.86 -10.27 -9.31
N MET A 2 11.12 -10.49 -8.21
CA MET A 2 11.05 -11.83 -7.63
C MET A 2 10.75 -12.78 -8.79
N GLY A 3 11.55 -13.82 -9.01
CA GLY A 3 11.28 -14.74 -10.12
C GLY A 3 9.84 -15.20 -10.02
N ASP A 4 9.08 -15.16 -11.11
CA ASP A 4 7.63 -15.39 -11.12
C ASP A 4 7.22 -16.67 -10.37
N ARG A 5 8.11 -17.66 -10.35
CA ARG A 5 8.00 -18.89 -9.55
C ARG A 5 7.89 -18.65 -8.04
N VAL A 6 8.76 -17.82 -7.46
CA VAL A 6 8.81 -17.57 -6.02
C VAL A 6 7.60 -16.77 -5.58
N PHE A 7 7.20 -15.76 -6.36
CA PHE A 7 6.00 -15.00 -6.09
C PHE A 7 4.72 -15.84 -6.26
N SER A 8 4.70 -16.72 -7.26
CA SER A 8 3.61 -17.70 -7.44
C SER A 8 3.50 -18.66 -6.27
N LYS A 9 4.62 -19.25 -5.80
CA LYS A 9 4.63 -20.10 -4.60
C LYS A 9 4.16 -19.34 -3.36
N LEU A 10 4.65 -18.11 -3.17
CA LEU A 10 4.25 -17.28 -2.04
C LEU A 10 2.74 -17.00 -2.04
N LYS A 11 2.13 -16.88 -3.21
CA LYS A 11 0.68 -16.67 -3.33
C LYS A 11 -0.12 -17.96 -3.24
N TYR A 12 0.33 -19.04 -3.86
CA TYR A 12 -0.53 -20.20 -4.11
C TYR A 12 -0.13 -21.48 -3.37
N ALA A 13 1.02 -21.51 -2.70
CA ALA A 13 1.55 -22.72 -2.06
C ALA A 13 1.68 -22.63 -0.52
N ASN A 14 1.09 -21.60 0.12
CA ASN A 14 1.12 -21.37 1.57
C ASN A 14 2.53 -21.35 2.19
N GLY A 15 3.56 -21.04 1.42
CA GLY A 15 4.92 -21.19 1.93
C GLY A 15 6.03 -21.01 0.91
N LEU A 16 7.21 -20.70 1.45
CA LEU A 16 8.49 -20.75 0.76
C LEU A 16 9.34 -21.85 1.39
N SER A 17 10.01 -22.67 0.57
CA SER A 17 11.06 -23.56 1.07
C SER A 17 12.31 -22.76 1.46
N SER A 18 13.22 -23.34 2.25
CA SER A 18 14.49 -22.66 2.60
C SER A 18 15.28 -22.18 1.38
N SER A 19 15.28 -22.97 0.29
CA SER A 19 15.91 -22.57 -0.98
C SER A 19 15.18 -21.42 -1.68
N ASP A 20 13.86 -21.29 -1.51
CA ASP A 20 13.11 -20.16 -2.07
C ASP A 20 13.39 -18.88 -1.25
N TYR A 21 13.65 -18.98 0.05
CA TYR A 21 14.06 -17.85 0.90
C TYR A 21 15.39 -17.23 0.45
N GLU A 22 16.39 -18.05 0.09
CA GLU A 22 17.66 -17.54 -0.45
C GLU A 22 17.46 -16.76 -1.76
N VAL A 23 16.50 -17.17 -2.59
CA VAL A 23 16.14 -16.46 -3.82
C VAL A 23 15.46 -15.13 -3.48
N VAL A 24 14.52 -15.11 -2.52
CA VAL A 24 13.86 -13.89 -2.04
C VAL A 24 14.88 -12.90 -1.50
N GLU A 25 15.78 -13.35 -0.62
CA GLU A 25 16.80 -12.52 -0.01
C GLU A 25 17.71 -11.89 -1.07
N ASN A 26 18.14 -12.67 -2.06
CA ASN A 26 18.96 -12.19 -3.17
C ASN A 26 18.26 -11.14 -4.05
N VAL A 27 16.93 -11.17 -4.12
CA VAL A 27 16.14 -10.16 -4.82
C VAL A 27 16.01 -8.90 -3.97
N ILE A 28 15.65 -9.03 -2.69
CA ILE A 28 15.47 -7.90 -1.77
C ILE A 28 16.77 -7.11 -1.58
N LYS A 29 17.93 -7.79 -1.55
CA LYS A 29 19.23 -7.13 -1.42
C LYS A 29 19.59 -6.25 -2.62
N LYS A 30 18.97 -6.43 -3.79
CA LYS A 30 19.31 -5.69 -5.01
C LYS A 30 18.49 -4.40 -5.13
N ALA A 31 19.19 -3.30 -5.36
CA ALA A 31 18.56 -2.00 -5.60
C ALA A 31 18.08 -1.88 -7.05
N HIS A 32 16.83 -2.23 -7.33
CA HIS A 32 16.28 -2.13 -8.68
C HIS A 32 15.86 -0.69 -9.00
N VAL A 33 16.39 -0.12 -10.09
CA VAL A 33 16.10 1.24 -10.57
C VAL A 33 14.60 1.53 -10.72
N GLU A 34 13.81 0.51 -11.06
CA GLU A 34 12.35 0.62 -11.22
C GLU A 34 11.59 0.81 -9.90
N THR A 35 12.15 0.34 -8.78
CA THR A 35 11.48 0.33 -7.47
C THR A 35 12.19 1.19 -6.42
N ASP A 36 13.51 1.37 -6.52
CA ASP A 36 14.33 2.24 -5.67
C ASP A 36 14.24 3.68 -6.20
N LYS A 37 13.08 4.32 -6.00
CA LYS A 37 12.77 5.67 -6.49
C LYS A 37 13.07 6.73 -5.41
N PRO A 38 13.49 7.95 -5.79
CA PRO A 38 13.61 9.07 -4.85
C PRO A 38 12.24 9.49 -4.28
N PRO A 39 12.21 10.14 -3.10
CA PRO A 39 13.35 10.73 -2.38
C PRO A 39 14.28 9.70 -1.74
N PHE A 40 15.58 9.91 -1.88
CA PHE A 40 16.58 9.05 -1.23
C PHE A 40 16.92 9.63 0.15
N PHE A 41 16.81 8.79 1.17
CA PHE A 41 17.15 9.14 2.55
C PHE A 41 18.60 8.78 2.84
N LYS A 42 19.28 9.62 3.63
CA LYS A 42 20.63 9.33 4.12
C LYS A 42 20.59 8.05 4.95
N LYS A 43 21.44 7.08 4.63
CA LYS A 43 21.60 5.83 5.40
C LYS A 43 22.99 5.76 6.00
N LYS A 44 23.16 4.96 7.06
CA LYS A 44 24.43 4.80 7.78
C LYS A 44 25.45 3.88 7.08
N TYR A 45 25.17 3.38 5.87
CA TYR A 45 25.98 2.37 5.18
C TYR A 45 26.19 2.66 3.69
N GLY A 46 27.32 2.17 3.15
CA GLY A 46 27.68 2.22 1.73
C GLY A 46 27.59 3.61 1.09
N LEU A 47 27.29 3.64 -0.22
CA LEU A 47 27.04 4.88 -0.97
C LEU A 47 25.71 5.55 -0.62
N ARG A 48 24.83 4.86 0.11
CA ARG A 48 23.54 5.41 0.59
C ARG A 48 23.72 6.48 1.67
N LYS A 49 24.94 6.68 2.18
CA LYS A 49 25.34 7.86 2.98
C LYS A 49 25.25 9.17 2.18
N PHE A 50 25.23 9.10 0.85
CA PHE A 50 25.24 10.27 -0.04
C PHE A 50 24.04 10.26 -1.01
N PRO A 51 22.83 10.70 -0.58
CA PRO A 51 21.62 10.67 -1.40
C PRO A 51 21.73 11.36 -2.76
N LYS A 52 22.51 12.46 -2.85
CA LYS A 52 22.75 13.18 -4.11
C LYS A 52 23.51 12.32 -5.12
N ILE A 53 24.47 11.52 -4.65
CA ILE A 53 25.24 10.59 -5.49
C ILE A 53 24.32 9.44 -5.94
N GLN A 54 23.48 8.92 -5.04
CA GLN A 54 22.47 7.91 -5.38
C GLN A 54 21.51 8.43 -6.46
N TYR A 55 21.03 9.66 -6.31
CA TYR A 55 20.16 10.29 -7.30
C TYR A 55 20.80 10.39 -8.67
N PHE A 56 22.08 10.78 -8.75
CA PHE A 56 22.83 10.83 -10.00
C PHE A 56 22.90 9.46 -10.68
N PHE A 57 23.34 8.42 -9.96
CA PHE A 57 23.45 7.07 -10.54
C PHE A 57 22.09 6.46 -10.87
N TRP A 58 21.05 6.73 -10.08
CA TRP A 58 19.68 6.33 -10.39
C TRP A 58 19.20 6.99 -11.68
N SER A 59 19.42 8.29 -11.84
CA SER A 59 19.03 9.05 -13.04
C SER A 59 19.76 8.54 -14.27
N LEU A 60 21.07 8.29 -14.16
CA LEU A 60 21.86 7.70 -15.24
C LEU A 60 21.33 6.32 -15.64
N ALA A 61 21.01 5.47 -14.68
CA ALA A 61 20.47 4.14 -14.94
C ALA A 61 19.03 4.15 -15.48
N LYS A 62 18.25 5.19 -15.16
CA LYS A 62 16.92 5.42 -15.76
C LYS A 62 16.99 5.81 -17.23
N VAL A 63 17.93 6.69 -17.58
CA VAL A 63 18.11 7.15 -18.97
C VAL A 63 18.83 6.08 -19.81
N PHE A 64 19.73 5.31 -19.20
CA PHE A 64 20.53 4.31 -19.87
C PHE A 64 20.33 2.93 -19.22
N PRO A 65 19.34 2.12 -19.68
CA PRO A 65 18.96 0.87 -19.02
C PRO A 65 20.10 -0.14 -18.86
N ARG A 66 21.13 -0.10 -19.71
CA ARG A 66 22.35 -0.93 -19.57
C ARG A 66 23.14 -0.64 -18.29
N ALA A 67 23.05 0.57 -17.75
CA ALA A 67 23.69 0.94 -16.48
C ALA A 67 22.93 0.42 -15.24
N SER A 68 21.73 -0.16 -15.40
CA SER A 68 20.96 -0.72 -14.29
C SER A 68 21.71 -1.82 -13.54
N GLY A 69 22.48 -2.67 -14.23
CA GLY A 69 23.30 -3.71 -13.60
C GLY A 69 24.37 -3.12 -12.66
N PHE A 70 24.98 -2.01 -13.08
CA PHE A 70 25.95 -1.28 -12.27
C PHE A 70 25.29 -0.64 -11.04
N TYR A 71 24.14 0.01 -11.22
CA TYR A 71 23.35 0.56 -10.11
C TYR A 71 22.96 -0.52 -9.09
N ASN A 72 22.44 -1.65 -9.57
CA ASN A 72 22.06 -2.79 -8.72
C ASN A 72 23.23 -3.29 -7.87
N ARG A 73 24.45 -3.29 -8.41
CA ARG A 73 25.67 -3.72 -7.72
C ARG A 73 26.15 -2.67 -6.71
N LEU A 74 26.18 -1.40 -7.09
CA LEU A 74 26.64 -0.30 -6.23
C LEU A 74 25.78 -0.12 -4.98
N TYR A 75 24.47 -0.27 -5.12
CA TYR A 75 23.50 -0.01 -4.04
C TYR A 75 22.94 -1.28 -3.40
N ARG A 76 23.60 -2.43 -3.64
CA ARG A 76 23.26 -3.72 -3.03
C ARG A 76 23.43 -3.67 -1.51
N LEU A 77 22.50 -4.28 -0.78
CA LEU A 77 22.62 -4.49 0.67
C LEU A 77 23.71 -5.53 0.97
N GLY A 78 24.58 -5.24 1.93
CA GLY A 78 25.62 -6.16 2.41
C GLY A 78 25.06 -7.29 3.28
N ASN A 79 25.90 -8.27 3.63
CA ASN A 79 25.50 -9.43 4.43
C ASN A 79 25.64 -9.24 5.96
N ASN A 80 26.26 -8.14 6.42
CA ASN A 80 26.67 -7.97 7.82
C ASN A 80 25.69 -7.13 8.65
N HIS A 81 24.43 -7.01 8.24
CA HIS A 81 23.45 -6.17 8.94
C HIS A 81 22.18 -6.98 9.20
N ASP A 82 21.61 -6.81 10.41
CA ASP A 82 20.25 -7.25 10.73
C ASP A 82 19.25 -6.35 9.97
N TRP A 83 18.90 -6.76 8.75
CA TRP A 83 17.99 -6.00 7.90
C TRP A 83 16.55 -6.22 8.33
N LYS A 84 15.86 -5.15 8.73
CA LYS A 84 14.40 -5.16 8.80
C LYS A 84 13.83 -4.99 7.39
N VAL A 85 12.93 -5.89 7.00
CA VAL A 85 12.30 -5.89 5.68
C VAL A 85 10.84 -5.48 5.82
N LEU A 86 10.45 -4.44 5.10
CA LEU A 86 9.05 -4.05 4.95
C LEU A 86 8.56 -4.43 3.55
N ILE A 87 7.55 -5.28 3.47
CA ILE A 87 6.89 -5.66 2.23
C ILE A 87 5.53 -4.95 2.16
N LYS A 88 5.31 -4.21 1.08
CA LYS A 88 4.03 -3.53 0.81
C LYS A 88 3.33 -4.21 -0.35
N GLU A 89 2.12 -4.70 -0.11
CA GLU A 89 1.23 -5.29 -1.12
C GLU A 89 -0.11 -4.52 -1.12
N THR A 90 -0.61 -4.14 -2.30
CA THR A 90 -1.82 -3.30 -2.42
C THR A 90 -2.83 -3.81 -3.45
N ARG A 91 -2.59 -4.97 -4.09
CA ARG A 91 -3.36 -5.45 -5.26
C ARG A 91 -3.93 -6.85 -5.09
N SER A 92 -3.40 -7.61 -4.15
CA SER A 92 -3.74 -9.02 -3.99
C SER A 92 -4.88 -9.16 -2.99
N LEU A 93 -6.11 -9.18 -3.49
CA LEU A 93 -7.30 -9.60 -2.75
C LEU A 93 -7.30 -11.10 -2.49
N THR A 94 -6.84 -11.86 -3.48
CA THR A 94 -6.59 -13.27 -3.37
C THR A 94 -5.20 -13.42 -2.75
N ASP A 95 -5.02 -14.41 -1.88
CA ASP A 95 -3.71 -14.89 -1.48
C ASP A 95 -2.99 -14.15 -0.34
N MET A 96 -3.58 -13.10 0.27
CA MET A 96 -2.96 -12.42 1.43
C MET A 96 -2.62 -13.39 2.57
N ARG A 97 -3.54 -14.32 2.90
CA ARG A 97 -3.31 -15.34 3.93
C ARG A 97 -2.11 -16.22 3.63
N SER A 98 -2.01 -16.70 2.39
CA SER A 98 -0.91 -17.54 1.92
C SER A 98 0.43 -16.78 1.97
N MET A 99 0.43 -15.50 1.59
CA MET A 99 1.61 -14.64 1.72
C MET A 99 2.02 -14.43 3.17
N ILE A 100 1.07 -14.23 4.09
CA ILE A 100 1.34 -14.06 5.52
C ILE A 100 1.95 -15.35 6.10
N LEU A 101 1.33 -16.49 5.84
CA LEU A 101 1.85 -17.79 6.28
C LEU A 101 3.23 -18.09 5.68
N GLY A 102 3.45 -17.72 4.41
CA GLY A 102 4.69 -18.03 3.71
C GLY A 102 5.84 -17.06 3.97
N LEU A 103 5.56 -15.83 4.41
CA LEU A 103 6.59 -14.85 4.82
C LEU A 103 6.83 -14.83 6.32
N ASP A 104 5.84 -15.28 7.11
CA ASP A 104 5.83 -15.25 8.57
C ASP A 104 6.27 -13.88 9.15
N PRO A 105 5.55 -12.79 8.83
CA PRO A 105 5.97 -11.45 9.23
C PRO A 105 5.80 -11.24 10.74
N ASN A 106 6.78 -10.58 11.38
CA ASN A 106 6.69 -10.22 12.80
C ASN A 106 5.54 -9.25 13.11
N ALA A 107 5.12 -8.45 12.13
CA ALA A 107 4.04 -7.50 12.24
C ALA A 107 3.29 -7.37 10.91
N LEU A 108 1.96 -7.24 10.98
CA LEU A 108 1.10 -7.06 9.81
C LEU A 108 0.34 -5.73 9.95
N LEU A 109 0.50 -4.83 8.98
CA LEU A 109 -0.09 -3.49 9.04
C LEU A 109 -1.15 -3.35 7.94
N PHE A 110 -2.40 -3.15 8.34
CA PHE A 110 -3.50 -2.83 7.43
C PHE A 110 -3.76 -1.33 7.44
N LEU A 111 -3.56 -0.68 6.29
CA LEU A 111 -3.91 0.73 6.12
C LEU A 111 -5.32 0.86 5.54
N VAL A 112 -6.23 1.47 6.29
CA VAL A 112 -7.62 1.70 5.91
C VAL A 112 -7.80 3.18 5.58
N ARG A 113 -8.46 3.49 4.47
CA ARG A 113 -8.85 4.85 4.10
C ARG A 113 -10.34 4.89 3.83
N LYS A 114 -11.00 6.01 4.14
CA LYS A 114 -12.42 6.21 3.81
C LYS A 114 -12.74 5.75 2.38
N PRO A 115 -13.84 5.02 2.18
CA PRO A 115 -14.17 4.44 0.89
C PRO A 115 -14.36 5.53 -0.18
N GLN A 116 -15.05 6.63 0.14
CA GLN A 116 -15.27 7.76 -0.75
C GLN A 116 -13.94 8.34 -1.26
N ALA A 117 -13.01 8.61 -0.34
CA ALA A 117 -11.70 9.17 -0.67
C ALA A 117 -10.86 8.20 -1.52
N THR A 118 -10.94 6.90 -1.23
CA THR A 118 -10.23 5.86 -1.97
C THR A 118 -10.76 5.71 -3.39
N ILE A 119 -12.08 5.64 -3.54
CA ILE A 119 -12.76 5.46 -4.82
C ILE A 119 -12.60 6.71 -5.68
N LEU A 120 -12.78 7.91 -5.14
CA LEU A 120 -12.53 9.16 -5.86
C LEU A 120 -11.08 9.24 -6.35
N SER A 121 -10.11 8.87 -5.50
CA SER A 121 -8.70 8.84 -5.91
C SER A 121 -8.51 7.93 -7.11
N HIS A 122 -9.09 6.73 -7.10
CA HIS A 122 -8.98 5.80 -8.23
C HIS A 122 -9.62 6.37 -9.51
N ILE A 123 -10.83 6.91 -9.41
CA ILE A 123 -11.55 7.54 -10.54
C ILE A 123 -10.71 8.66 -11.15
N LYS A 124 -10.10 9.52 -10.32
CA LYS A 124 -9.18 10.57 -10.79
C LYS A 124 -7.94 9.98 -11.47
N GLY A 125 -7.37 8.92 -10.90
CA GLY A 125 -6.23 8.21 -11.49
C GLY A 125 -6.54 7.69 -12.89
N VAL A 126 -7.74 7.13 -13.09
CA VAL A 126 -8.23 6.67 -14.40
C VAL A 126 -8.42 7.85 -15.36
N LYS A 127 -9.11 8.91 -14.94
CA LYS A 127 -9.28 10.14 -15.75
C LYS A 127 -7.96 10.76 -16.19
N LYS A 128 -6.94 10.74 -15.31
CA LYS A 128 -5.57 11.22 -15.58
C LYS A 128 -4.68 10.22 -16.32
N LYS A 129 -5.21 9.05 -16.74
CA LYS A 129 -4.46 7.96 -17.38
C LYS A 129 -3.26 7.45 -16.55
N LYS A 130 -3.32 7.61 -15.23
CA LYS A 130 -2.33 7.10 -14.26
C LYS A 130 -2.67 5.72 -13.74
N MET A 131 -3.92 5.30 -13.93
CA MET A 131 -4.46 3.99 -13.59
C MET A 131 -5.32 3.50 -14.75
N SER A 132 -5.40 2.19 -14.92
CA SER A 132 -6.35 1.58 -15.86
C SER A 132 -7.71 1.41 -15.20
N PRO A 133 -8.82 1.58 -15.94
CA PRO A 133 -10.14 1.21 -15.42
C PRO A 133 -10.21 -0.29 -15.12
N LEU A 134 -11.18 -0.70 -14.32
CA LEU A 134 -11.42 -2.12 -14.02
C LEU A 134 -11.76 -2.89 -15.32
N PRO A 135 -10.97 -3.90 -15.71
CA PRO A 135 -11.31 -4.77 -16.83
C PRO A 135 -12.56 -5.61 -16.52
N ASP A 136 -13.32 -6.00 -17.55
CA ASP A 136 -14.55 -6.79 -17.40
C ASP A 136 -14.32 -8.13 -16.68
N LYS A 137 -13.16 -8.77 -16.91
CA LYS A 137 -12.78 -9.98 -16.18
C LYS A 137 -12.71 -9.74 -14.66
N VAL A 138 -12.23 -8.58 -14.23
CA VAL A 138 -12.17 -8.21 -12.81
C VAL A 138 -13.57 -7.89 -12.29
N LYS A 139 -14.40 -7.17 -13.06
CA LYS A 139 -15.80 -6.88 -12.71
C LYS A 139 -16.60 -8.17 -12.49
N ASN A 140 -16.49 -9.14 -13.41
CA ASN A 140 -17.14 -10.45 -13.28
C ASN A 140 -16.67 -11.22 -12.05
N ARG A 141 -15.35 -11.23 -11.79
CA ARG A 141 -14.80 -11.85 -10.58
C ARG A 141 -15.36 -11.19 -9.31
N LEU A 142 -15.39 -9.86 -9.25
CA LEU A 142 -15.91 -9.12 -8.10
C LEU A 142 -17.37 -9.43 -7.83
N ARG A 143 -18.19 -9.59 -8.87
CA ARG A 143 -19.59 -10.03 -8.71
C ARG A 143 -19.69 -11.42 -8.11
N ILE A 144 -18.91 -12.37 -8.61
CA ILE A 144 -18.92 -13.74 -8.11
C ILE A 144 -18.43 -13.77 -6.64
N GLU A 145 -17.36 -13.05 -6.31
CA GLU A 145 -16.85 -12.96 -4.94
C GLU A 145 -17.87 -12.27 -4.02
N ALA A 146 -18.49 -11.18 -4.45
CA ALA A 146 -19.53 -10.48 -3.68
C ALA A 146 -20.75 -11.36 -3.43
N SER A 147 -21.23 -12.11 -4.43
CA SER A 147 -22.35 -13.04 -4.23
C SER A 147 -22.04 -14.17 -3.23
N ASN A 148 -20.75 -14.50 -3.04
CA ASN A 148 -20.32 -15.55 -2.13
C ASN A 148 -19.88 -15.03 -0.75
N SER A 149 -19.61 -13.73 -0.62
CA SER A 149 -19.15 -13.06 0.60
C SER A 149 -20.20 -13.07 1.71
N ASP A 150 -19.77 -13.33 2.94
CA ASP A 150 -20.63 -13.31 4.11
C ASP A 150 -21.08 -11.89 4.44
N TYR A 151 -20.21 -10.89 4.26
CA TYR A 151 -20.54 -9.49 4.38
C TYR A 151 -21.67 -9.09 3.45
N PHE A 152 -21.58 -9.44 2.16
CA PHE A 152 -22.61 -9.10 1.18
C PHE A 152 -23.92 -9.84 1.44
N LYS A 153 -23.87 -11.13 1.79
CA LYS A 153 -25.05 -11.91 2.15
C LYS A 153 -25.76 -11.36 3.39
N THR A 154 -25.01 -10.85 4.36
CA THR A 154 -25.57 -10.38 5.64
C THR A 154 -26.06 -8.94 5.56
N HIS A 155 -25.25 -8.03 4.98
CA HIS A 155 -25.49 -6.59 5.05
C HIS A 155 -26.05 -6.01 3.75
N LEU A 156 -25.90 -6.73 2.63
CA LEU A 156 -26.23 -6.23 1.29
C LEU A 156 -27.10 -7.21 0.49
N SER A 157 -27.83 -8.11 1.14
CA SER A 157 -28.70 -9.10 0.49
C SER A 157 -29.78 -8.48 -0.40
N HIS A 158 -30.18 -7.25 -0.11
CA HIS A 158 -31.14 -6.47 -0.90
C HIS A 158 -30.54 -5.88 -2.20
N LYS A 159 -29.22 -5.86 -2.35
CA LYS A 159 -28.54 -5.33 -3.53
C LYS A 159 -28.50 -6.38 -4.63
N LYS A 160 -29.07 -6.05 -5.79
CA LYS A 160 -28.91 -6.88 -7.00
C LYS A 160 -27.51 -6.68 -7.56
N LEU A 161 -26.75 -7.77 -7.65
CA LEU A 161 -25.41 -7.80 -8.25
C LEU A 161 -25.51 -8.28 -9.71
N ASP A 162 -26.21 -7.51 -10.54
CA ASP A 162 -26.40 -7.80 -11.97
C ASP A 162 -25.35 -7.10 -12.87
N ALA A 163 -25.53 -7.17 -14.19
CA ALA A 163 -24.56 -6.65 -15.16
C ALA A 163 -24.59 -5.12 -15.31
N GLU A 164 -25.58 -4.44 -14.74
CA GLU A 164 -25.82 -3.01 -14.96
C GLU A 164 -25.17 -2.12 -13.89
N LEU A 165 -24.37 -2.70 -12.99
CA LEU A 165 -23.62 -1.95 -12.00
C LEU A 165 -22.69 -0.92 -12.65
N ARG A 166 -22.67 0.29 -12.09
CA ARG A 166 -21.73 1.34 -12.52
C ARG A 166 -20.32 1.05 -12.01
N ASP A 167 -19.32 1.64 -12.65
CA ASP A 167 -17.90 1.49 -12.23
C ASP A 167 -17.68 1.85 -10.76
N ILE A 168 -18.35 2.89 -10.26
CA ILE A 168 -18.28 3.32 -8.86
C ILE A 168 -18.74 2.22 -7.88
N GLU A 169 -19.73 1.42 -8.27
CA GLU A 169 -20.25 0.30 -7.48
C GLU A 169 -19.24 -0.85 -7.50
N TYR A 170 -18.61 -1.13 -8.64
CA TYR A 170 -17.51 -2.11 -8.68
C TYR A 170 -16.32 -1.70 -7.82
N TYR A 171 -15.96 -0.41 -7.78
CA TYR A 171 -14.93 0.08 -6.86
C TYR A 171 -15.33 -0.06 -5.39
N ALA A 172 -16.59 0.22 -5.06
CA ALA A 172 -17.13 0.04 -3.71
C ALA A 172 -17.15 -1.44 -3.29
N ILE A 173 -17.59 -2.33 -4.18
CA ILE A 173 -17.55 -3.79 -3.98
C ILE A 173 -16.12 -4.27 -3.74
N ASN A 174 -15.18 -3.82 -4.58
CA ASN A 174 -13.77 -4.17 -4.43
C ASN A 174 -13.20 -3.68 -3.09
N TRP A 175 -13.58 -2.48 -2.64
CA TRP A 175 -13.17 -1.96 -1.34
C TRP A 175 -13.74 -2.81 -0.19
N ALA A 176 -15.04 -3.12 -0.22
CA ALA A 176 -15.69 -3.91 0.82
C ALA A 176 -15.12 -5.32 0.92
N LEU A 177 -14.94 -6.02 -0.21
CA LEU A 177 -14.33 -7.35 -0.25
C LEU A 177 -12.87 -7.36 0.21
N TYR A 178 -12.11 -6.30 -0.08
CA TYR A 178 -10.73 -6.17 0.42
C TYR A 178 -10.71 -6.14 1.94
N HIS A 179 -11.57 -5.31 2.52
CA HIS A 179 -11.56 -5.08 3.95
C HIS A 179 -12.28 -6.18 4.73
N GLU A 180 -13.21 -6.92 4.12
CA GLU A 180 -13.72 -8.18 4.69
C GLU A 180 -12.57 -9.18 4.90
N LYS A 181 -11.68 -9.33 3.91
CA LYS A 181 -10.51 -10.21 4.02
C LYS A 181 -9.51 -9.68 5.04
N ALA A 182 -9.26 -8.36 5.07
CA ALA A 182 -8.39 -7.74 6.07
C ALA A 182 -8.94 -7.94 7.49
N LEU A 183 -10.26 -7.84 7.68
CA LEU A 183 -10.94 -8.10 8.94
C LEU A 183 -10.73 -9.56 9.39
N ALA A 184 -10.95 -10.52 8.49
CA ALA A 184 -10.71 -11.94 8.78
C ALA A 184 -9.25 -12.21 9.19
N LEU A 185 -8.29 -11.62 8.48
CA LEU A 185 -6.87 -11.74 8.80
C LEU A 185 -6.51 -11.08 10.13
N LYS A 186 -7.11 -9.94 10.47
CA LYS A 186 -6.89 -9.28 11.76
C LYS A 186 -7.39 -10.13 12.94
N THR A 187 -8.46 -10.90 12.73
CA THR A 187 -8.98 -11.86 13.72
C THR A 187 -8.09 -13.11 13.81
N GLU A 188 -7.52 -13.57 12.69
CA GLU A 188 -6.67 -14.75 12.65
C GLU A 188 -5.25 -14.50 13.20
N PHE A 189 -4.67 -13.32 12.94
CA PHE A 189 -3.28 -13.00 13.28
C PHE A 189 -3.22 -11.91 14.35
N SER A 190 -2.75 -12.26 15.55
CA SER A 190 -2.60 -11.30 16.67
C SER A 190 -1.57 -10.19 16.39
N SER A 191 -0.58 -10.45 15.55
CA SER A 191 0.42 -9.47 15.09
C SER A 191 -0.12 -8.45 14.08
N ALA A 192 -1.39 -8.56 13.70
CA ALA A 192 -2.03 -7.64 12.78
C ALA A 192 -2.59 -6.41 13.51
N SER A 193 -2.37 -5.23 12.91
CA SER A 193 -2.87 -3.94 13.39
C SER A 193 -3.55 -3.17 12.26
N ILE A 194 -4.56 -2.38 12.60
CA ILE A 194 -5.32 -1.55 11.67
C ILE A 194 -4.96 -0.08 11.93
N TYR A 195 -4.62 0.65 10.87
CA TYR A 195 -4.34 2.08 10.93
C TYR A 195 -5.21 2.82 9.93
N PHE A 196 -5.84 3.91 10.36
CA PHE A 196 -6.66 4.75 9.50
C PHE A 196 -5.84 5.88 8.92
N TYR A 197 -5.86 5.99 7.60
CA TYR A 197 -5.19 7.05 6.86
C TYR A 197 -5.61 8.44 7.36
N ASP A 198 -6.89 8.64 7.66
CA ASP A 198 -7.40 9.96 8.03
C ASP A 198 -6.91 10.40 9.42
N GLU A 199 -6.69 9.45 10.33
CA GLU A 199 -6.08 9.69 11.65
C GLU A 199 -4.59 9.98 11.52
N ILE A 200 -3.87 9.22 10.68
CA ILE A 200 -2.45 9.51 10.36
C ILE A 200 -2.32 10.92 9.78
N MET A 201 -3.26 11.35 8.94
CA MET A 201 -3.22 12.71 8.39
C MET A 201 -3.57 13.80 9.41
N GLU A 202 -4.35 13.49 10.46
CA GLU A 202 -4.70 14.43 11.53
C GLU A 202 -3.58 14.60 12.55
N ASN A 203 -2.95 13.49 12.94
CA ASN A 203 -1.87 13.49 13.91
C ASN A 203 -0.71 12.59 13.45
N PRO A 204 0.03 13.00 12.40
CA PRO A 204 1.04 12.14 11.76
C PRO A 204 2.16 11.78 12.72
N ARG A 205 2.54 12.69 13.63
CA ARG A 205 3.58 12.39 14.62
C ARG A 205 3.15 11.27 15.55
N LYS A 206 2.00 11.43 16.23
CA LYS A 206 1.49 10.45 17.19
C LYS A 206 1.27 9.07 16.55
N GLU A 207 0.65 9.03 15.38
CA GLU A 207 0.35 7.75 14.72
C GLU A 207 1.62 7.06 14.21
N ILE A 208 2.62 7.81 13.73
CA ILE A 208 3.91 7.22 13.32
C ILE A 208 4.72 6.74 14.54
N GLU A 209 4.72 7.48 15.66
CA GLU A 209 5.28 7.03 16.94
C GLU A 209 4.66 5.69 17.38
N HIS A 210 3.33 5.57 17.30
CA HIS A 210 2.63 4.34 17.61
C HIS A 210 3.00 3.19 16.66
N ILE A 211 3.03 3.43 15.34
CA ILE A 211 3.47 2.43 14.34
C ILE A 211 4.89 1.96 14.62
N PHE A 212 5.83 2.87 14.87
CA PHE A 212 7.23 2.53 15.14
C PHE A 212 7.37 1.71 16.41
N SER A 213 6.66 2.07 17.47
CA SER A 213 6.61 1.31 18.73
C SER A 213 6.13 -0.13 18.48
N ASN A 214 5.04 -0.30 17.72
CA ASN A 214 4.48 -1.63 17.39
C ASN A 214 5.43 -2.48 16.54
N LEU A 215 6.32 -1.84 15.77
CA LEU A 215 7.36 -2.50 14.98
C LEU A 215 8.66 -2.71 15.75
N HIS A 216 8.75 -2.29 17.01
CA HIS A 216 9.98 -2.23 17.79
C HIS A 216 11.11 -1.47 17.08
N LEU A 217 10.75 -0.34 16.46
CA LEU A 217 11.66 0.56 15.76
C LEU A 217 11.80 1.88 16.53
N GLU A 218 13.01 2.44 16.48
CA GLU A 218 13.28 3.78 17.02
C GLU A 218 13.05 4.85 15.95
N ILE A 219 12.47 5.98 16.36
CA ILE A 219 12.38 7.17 15.53
C ILE A 219 13.71 7.93 15.62
N CYS A 220 14.34 8.14 14.47
CA CYS A 220 15.54 8.96 14.36
C CYS A 220 15.22 10.34 13.74
N ASP A 221 16.18 11.26 13.82
CA ASP A 221 16.04 12.64 13.31
C ASP A 221 15.60 12.71 11.84
N GLU A 222 16.04 11.77 10.99
CA GLU A 222 15.61 11.72 9.59
C GLU A 222 14.13 11.37 9.43
N VAL A 223 13.56 10.54 10.32
CA VAL A 223 12.13 10.21 10.34
C VAL A 223 11.33 11.42 10.82
N GLU A 224 11.74 12.07 11.91
CA GLU A 224 11.12 13.31 12.41
C GLU A 224 11.10 14.41 11.33
N THR A 225 12.24 14.61 10.69
CA THR A 225 12.38 15.56 9.58
C THR A 225 11.43 15.23 8.44
N TYR A 226 11.28 13.95 8.10
CA TYR A 226 10.40 13.51 7.03
C TYR A 226 8.92 13.69 7.40
N ILE A 227 8.50 13.40 8.64
CA ILE A 227 7.13 13.64 9.11
C ILE A 227 6.77 15.12 8.97
N ALA A 228 7.66 16.01 9.43
CA ALA A 228 7.46 17.45 9.34
C ALA A 228 7.35 17.95 7.88
N GLN A 229 8.22 17.44 7.00
CA GLN A 229 8.26 17.83 5.58
C GLN A 229 7.16 17.21 4.70
N SER A 230 6.71 16.00 5.02
CA SER A 230 5.60 15.36 4.30
C SER A 230 4.23 15.95 4.65
N SER A 231 4.15 16.69 5.76
CA SER A 231 2.93 17.30 6.31
C SER A 231 2.82 18.82 6.01
N GLY A 232 3.22 19.26 4.81
CA GLY A 232 3.00 20.64 4.35
C GLY A 232 4.17 21.62 4.48
N GLN A 233 5.28 21.24 5.12
CA GLN A 233 6.51 22.05 5.07
C GLN A 233 7.24 21.85 3.73
N LYS A 234 7.90 22.89 3.22
CA LYS A 234 8.71 22.78 1.99
C LYS A 234 9.77 21.68 2.15
N SER A 235 9.72 20.68 1.28
CA SER A 235 10.69 19.59 1.24
C SER A 235 12.05 20.10 0.74
N ASN A 236 13.12 19.73 1.44
CA ASN A 236 14.51 19.97 1.02
C ASN A 236 15.08 18.79 0.22
N TYR A 237 14.30 17.73 0.00
CA TYR A 237 14.73 16.58 -0.79
C TYR A 237 14.67 16.89 -2.29
N LEU A 238 15.58 16.26 -3.06
CA LEU A 238 15.48 16.25 -4.52
C LEU A 238 14.11 15.72 -4.92
N LYS A 239 13.49 16.38 -5.92
CA LYS A 239 12.13 16.10 -6.40
C LYS A 239 11.87 14.59 -6.45
N ASP A 240 10.74 14.18 -5.87
CA ASP A 240 10.32 12.80 -5.96
C ASP A 240 10.18 12.39 -7.44
N ALA A 241 10.48 11.13 -7.75
CA ALA A 241 10.38 10.64 -9.13
C ALA A 241 8.91 10.46 -9.58
N GLY A 242 7.95 10.91 -8.77
CA GLY A 242 6.53 10.81 -9.01
C GLY A 242 5.97 12.04 -9.73
N ASP A 243 4.90 11.83 -10.50
CA ASP A 243 3.94 12.90 -10.76
C ASP A 243 3.38 13.38 -9.40
N GLN A 244 2.94 14.63 -9.28
CA GLN A 244 2.27 15.17 -8.08
C GLN A 244 1.19 14.20 -7.56
N TYR A 245 0.51 13.48 -8.46
CA TYR A 245 -0.48 12.46 -8.12
C TYR A 245 0.03 11.35 -7.18
N TYR A 246 1.29 10.93 -7.32
CA TYR A 246 1.92 9.89 -6.51
C TYR A 246 2.88 10.45 -5.46
N SER A 247 2.89 11.78 -5.28
CA SER A 247 3.82 12.39 -4.36
C SER A 247 3.58 11.90 -2.93
N VAL A 248 4.66 11.70 -2.21
CA VAL A 248 4.62 11.42 -0.76
C VAL A 248 4.63 12.71 0.06
N TYR A 249 4.94 13.84 -0.57
CA TYR A 249 4.86 15.16 0.03
C TYR A 249 3.49 15.76 -0.27
N ARG A 250 2.84 16.31 0.75
CA ARG A 250 1.60 17.07 0.60
C ARG A 250 1.94 18.56 0.62
N ASP A 251 1.44 19.29 -0.37
CA ASP A 251 1.48 20.75 -0.34
C ASP A 251 0.30 21.29 0.49
N SER A 252 0.29 22.61 0.71
CA SER A 252 -0.76 23.30 1.46
C SER A 252 -2.14 23.23 0.81
N SER A 253 -2.26 22.76 -0.44
CA SER A 253 -3.53 22.60 -1.16
C SER A 253 -4.12 21.19 -1.02
N PHE A 254 -3.41 20.26 -0.36
CA PHE A 254 -3.90 18.91 -0.16
C PHE A 254 -5.11 18.88 0.78
N ASN A 255 -6.27 18.53 0.23
CA ASN A 255 -7.49 18.31 1.00
C ASN A 255 -7.81 16.81 1.08
N LYS A 256 -7.64 16.22 2.27
CA LYS A 256 -8.00 14.81 2.54
C LYS A 256 -9.50 14.53 2.34
N ASP A 257 -10.32 15.55 2.53
CA ASP A 257 -11.78 15.55 2.43
C ASP A 257 -12.30 16.08 1.09
N SER A 258 -11.43 16.21 0.07
CA SER A 258 -11.83 16.64 -1.30
C SER A 258 -12.95 15.80 -1.92
N TRP A 259 -13.20 14.60 -1.40
CA TRP A 259 -14.32 13.77 -1.81
C TRP A 259 -15.69 14.35 -1.49
N LYS A 260 -15.81 15.22 -0.47
CA LYS A 260 -17.06 15.90 -0.14
C LYS A 260 -17.48 16.90 -1.21
N ASP A 261 -16.50 17.52 -1.89
CA ASP A 261 -16.74 18.57 -2.88
C ASP A 261 -16.83 18.01 -4.30
N GLU A 262 -16.20 16.86 -4.56
CA GLU A 262 -16.03 16.32 -5.91
C GLU A 262 -16.90 15.12 -6.24
N LEU A 263 -17.48 14.46 -5.24
CA LEU A 263 -18.52 13.47 -5.43
C LEU A 263 -19.88 14.12 -5.23
N THR A 264 -20.85 13.75 -6.05
CA THR A 264 -22.24 14.13 -5.80
C THR A 264 -22.78 13.39 -4.57
N GLN A 265 -23.79 13.96 -3.89
CA GLN A 265 -24.42 13.29 -2.75
C GLN A 265 -24.92 11.88 -3.12
N LYS A 266 -25.49 11.71 -4.32
CA LYS A 266 -25.93 10.40 -4.82
C LYS A 266 -24.79 9.38 -4.96
N GLU A 267 -23.58 9.83 -5.30
CA GLU A 267 -22.39 8.96 -5.36
C GLU A 267 -21.86 8.62 -3.98
N ILE A 268 -21.90 9.58 -3.05
CA ILE A 268 -21.54 9.35 -1.64
C ILE A 268 -22.47 8.33 -1.02
N ASP A 269 -23.79 8.57 -1.09
CA ASP A 269 -24.82 7.67 -0.55
C ASP A 269 -24.71 6.27 -1.16
N LEU A 270 -24.40 6.19 -2.44
CA LEU A 270 -24.17 4.92 -3.12
C LEU A 270 -22.95 4.20 -2.55
N ILE A 271 -21.79 4.86 -2.46
CA ILE A 271 -20.57 4.25 -1.89
C ILE A 271 -20.84 3.78 -0.46
N ASP A 272 -21.48 4.61 0.36
CA ASP A 272 -21.80 4.31 1.74
C ASP A 272 -22.75 3.13 1.88
N SER A 273 -23.71 3.00 0.96
CA SER A 273 -24.59 1.83 0.91
C SER A 273 -23.88 0.50 0.67
N TYR A 274 -22.61 0.49 0.26
CA TYR A 274 -21.79 -0.72 0.15
C TYR A 274 -20.75 -0.84 1.26
N CYS A 275 -20.24 0.28 1.80
CA CYS A 275 -18.97 0.29 2.54
C CYS A 275 -19.08 0.73 4.01
N SER A 276 -20.12 1.49 4.38
CA SER A 276 -20.22 2.13 5.71
C SER A 276 -20.11 1.13 6.86
N THR A 277 -20.94 0.07 6.85
CA THR A 277 -20.91 -0.98 7.87
C THR A 277 -19.55 -1.68 8.00
N MET A 278 -18.86 -1.91 6.88
CA MET A 278 -17.51 -2.50 6.93
C MET A 278 -16.49 -1.51 7.52
N TYR A 279 -16.58 -0.23 7.19
CA TYR A 279 -15.71 0.80 7.75
C TYR A 279 -15.91 0.97 9.27
N GLU A 280 -17.16 0.94 9.73
CA GLU A 280 -17.53 0.95 11.16
C GLU A 280 -16.93 -0.25 11.90
N LYS A 281 -17.10 -1.47 11.37
CA LYS A 281 -16.52 -2.70 11.94
C LYS A 281 -15.00 -2.64 12.09
N LEU A 282 -14.29 -2.09 11.11
CA LEU A 282 -12.84 -1.91 11.20
C LEU A 282 -12.47 -0.89 12.28
N SER A 283 -13.29 0.14 12.46
CA SER A 283 -13.06 1.21 13.44
C SER A 283 -13.26 0.69 14.87
N GLU A 284 -14.33 -0.08 15.09
CA GLU A 284 -14.59 -0.78 16.36
C GLU A 284 -13.46 -1.74 16.71
N LEU A 285 -12.95 -2.50 15.74
CA LEU A 285 -11.88 -3.47 15.97
C LEU A 285 -10.55 -2.79 16.32
N LYS A 286 -10.26 -1.63 15.74
CA LYS A 286 -9.10 -0.82 16.14
C LYS A 286 -9.24 -0.30 17.57
N ALA A 287 -10.43 0.09 17.99
CA ALA A 287 -10.65 0.59 19.35
C ALA A 287 -10.43 -0.47 20.45
N GLN A 288 -10.41 -1.75 20.07
CA GLN A 288 -10.19 -2.89 20.98
C GLN A 288 -8.71 -3.33 21.07
N SER A 289 -7.84 -2.85 20.19
CA SER A 289 -6.41 -3.17 20.14
C SER A 289 -5.55 -2.07 20.77
#